data_AF-A0A7W3JN05-F1
#
_entry.id   AF-A0A7W3JN05-F1
#
_cell.length_a   1.000
_cell.length_b   1.000
_cell.length_c   1.000
_cell.angle_alpha   90.00
_cell.angle_beta   90.00
_cell.angle_gamma   90.00
#
_symmetry.space_group_name_H-M   'P 1'
#
loop_
_entity.id
_entity.type
_entity.pdbx_description
1 polymer ?
#
loop_
_entity_poly.entity_id
_entity_poly.type
_entity_poly.pdbx_seq_one_letter_code
_entity_poly.pdbx_strand_id
1 'polypeptide(L)'
;MASVLAVCRVFELTPDSGTNGVTAIDKRPISGEIKIGPYGVYGDVQANRKHHGGLDKAVYAYSQDDADFWSAELDREIVPGLFGENLRIEGYDVNDARIGERWNIGERLVLEVTMPRQPCQTFARRMGGASARGWVKRFAAERRLGTYLKVVRSGAISVGDELDILPAPEGSPTVREIFRMS
;
A
#
# COMPACT_ATOMS: atom_id res chain seq x y z
N MET A 1 -2.69 18.15 -7.53
CA MET A 1 -3.25 16.99 -8.23
C MET A 1 -2.64 15.75 -7.61
N ALA A 2 -3.31 14.60 -7.66
CA ALA A 2 -2.79 13.38 -7.06
C ALA A 2 -1.63 12.82 -7.89
N SER A 3 -0.54 12.38 -7.25
CA SER A 3 0.64 11.88 -7.95
C SER A 3 1.37 10.75 -7.19
N VAL A 4 2.25 10.05 -7.91
CA VAL A 4 3.11 9.00 -7.37
C VAL A 4 4.34 9.64 -6.72
N LEU A 5 4.37 9.68 -5.39
CA LEU A 5 5.52 10.22 -4.65
C LEU A 5 6.68 9.23 -4.57
N ALA A 6 6.39 7.92 -4.45
CA ALA A 6 7.41 6.89 -4.46
C ALA A 6 6.87 5.57 -4.97
N VAL A 7 7.73 4.83 -5.69
CA VAL A 7 7.50 3.42 -6.04
C VAL A 7 8.47 2.58 -5.24
N CYS A 8 7.96 1.58 -4.54
CA CYS A 8 8.70 0.73 -3.62
C CYS A 8 8.53 -0.74 -3.98
N ARG A 9 9.61 -1.49 -3.78
CA ARG A 9 9.62 -2.95 -3.84
C ARG A 9 10.46 -3.51 -2.72
N VAL A 10 10.34 -4.81 -2.47
CA VAL A 10 11.17 -5.56 -1.53
C VAL A 10 12.64 -5.22 -1.76
N PHE A 11 13.28 -4.74 -0.71
CA PHE A 11 14.73 -4.55 -0.68
C PHE A 11 15.42 -5.89 -0.40
N GLU A 12 14.98 -6.58 0.66
CA GLU A 12 15.46 -7.89 1.02
C GLU A 12 14.40 -8.69 1.78
N LEU A 13 14.50 -10.02 1.73
CA LEU A 13 13.74 -10.88 2.64
C LEU A 13 14.47 -10.94 3.97
N THR A 14 13.79 -10.58 5.05
CA THR A 14 14.37 -10.61 6.41
C THR A 14 13.79 -11.77 7.21
N PRO A 15 14.57 -12.39 8.12
CA PRO A 15 14.04 -13.36 9.07
C PRO A 15 12.89 -12.76 9.89
N ASP A 16 11.82 -13.52 10.06
CA ASP A 16 10.63 -13.10 10.80
C ASP A 16 10.16 -14.25 11.69
N SER A 17 9.77 -13.94 12.93
CA SER A 17 9.27 -14.94 13.88
C SER A 17 7.84 -15.42 13.56
N GLY A 18 7.28 -15.02 12.41
CA GLY A 18 6.00 -15.50 11.91
C GLY A 18 6.10 -16.90 11.30
N THR A 19 4.95 -17.46 10.91
CA THR A 19 4.83 -18.84 10.40
C THR A 19 5.68 -19.13 9.17
N ASN A 20 6.02 -18.11 8.39
CA ASN A 20 6.80 -18.25 7.16
C ASN A 20 8.31 -18.20 7.39
N GLY A 21 8.78 -17.84 8.59
CA GLY A 21 10.21 -17.69 8.91
C GLY A 21 10.91 -16.49 8.26
N VAL A 22 10.31 -15.90 7.22
CA VAL A 22 10.81 -14.71 6.50
C VAL A 22 9.68 -13.75 6.14
N THR A 23 10.01 -12.47 5.97
CA THR A 23 9.08 -11.42 5.54
C THR A 23 9.63 -10.57 4.40
N ALA A 24 8.72 -10.11 3.55
CA ALA A 24 8.93 -9.18 2.44
C ALA A 24 8.43 -7.75 2.77
N ILE A 25 8.27 -7.43 4.06
CA ILE A 25 7.71 -6.14 4.49
C ILE A 25 8.72 -4.99 4.35
N ASP A 26 10.02 -5.27 4.31
CA ASP A 26 11.02 -4.23 4.05
C ASP A 26 11.02 -3.86 2.56
N LYS A 27 10.22 -2.86 2.21
CA LYS A 27 10.24 -2.25 0.89
C LYS A 27 10.95 -0.90 0.96
N ARG A 28 11.62 -0.55 -0.14
CA ARG A 28 12.34 0.73 -0.26
C ARG A 28 12.07 1.37 -1.63
N PRO A 29 12.20 2.71 -1.73
CA PRO A 29 12.07 3.42 -2.99
C PRO A 29 13.04 2.90 -4.04
N ILE A 30 12.59 2.88 -5.28
CA ILE A 30 13.45 2.65 -6.44
C ILE A 30 13.60 3.92 -7.27
N SER A 31 14.69 4.00 -8.03
CA SER A 31 14.91 5.05 -9.01
C SER A 31 14.51 4.60 -10.41
N GLY A 32 13.94 5.51 -11.19
CA GLY A 32 13.60 5.29 -12.60
C GLY A 32 12.28 4.57 -12.81
N GLU A 33 11.95 4.38 -14.09
CA GLU A 33 10.72 3.74 -14.52
C GLU A 33 10.70 2.25 -14.15
N ILE A 34 9.54 1.74 -13.70
CA ILE A 34 9.33 0.31 -13.48
C ILE A 34 8.01 -0.19 -14.05
N LYS A 35 7.99 -1.46 -14.45
CA LYS A 35 6.78 -2.14 -14.90
C LYS A 35 5.94 -2.63 -13.72
N ILE A 36 4.63 -2.44 -13.81
CA ILE A 36 3.62 -3.08 -12.95
C ILE A 36 2.80 -4.05 -13.82
N GLY A 37 2.94 -5.34 -13.51
CA GLY A 37 2.25 -6.45 -14.18
C GLY A 37 1.09 -6.99 -13.35
N PRO A 38 0.37 -8.03 -13.82
CA PRO A 38 -0.81 -8.57 -13.13
C PRO A 38 -0.58 -8.97 -11.66
N TYR A 39 0.66 -9.32 -11.31
CA TYR A 39 1.06 -9.73 -9.97
C TYR A 39 1.73 -8.63 -9.14
N GLY A 40 1.76 -7.39 -9.64
CA GLY A 40 2.32 -6.23 -8.94
C GLY A 40 3.59 -5.66 -9.59
N VAL A 41 4.36 -4.94 -8.78
CA VAL A 41 5.60 -4.28 -9.19
C VAL A 41 6.65 -5.31 -9.61
N TYR A 42 7.32 -5.10 -10.74
CA TYR A 42 8.34 -6.01 -11.23
C TYR A 42 9.51 -6.16 -10.25
N GLY A 43 9.88 -7.40 -9.95
CA GLY A 43 10.92 -7.72 -8.96
C GLY A 43 10.46 -7.57 -7.50
N ASP A 44 9.20 -7.26 -7.24
CA ASP A 44 8.63 -7.33 -5.89
C ASP A 44 8.25 -8.77 -5.54
N VAL A 45 8.39 -9.14 -4.26
CA VAL A 45 8.10 -10.49 -3.76
C VAL A 45 6.94 -10.46 -2.78
N GLN A 46 5.92 -11.27 -3.04
CA GLN A 46 4.85 -11.55 -2.09
C GLN A 46 5.18 -12.84 -1.34
N ALA A 47 5.76 -12.74 -0.13
CA ALA A 47 6.20 -13.90 0.66
C ALA A 47 5.06 -14.90 1.02
N ASN A 48 3.79 -14.48 0.94
CA ASN A 48 2.62 -15.37 1.06
C ASN A 48 1.52 -14.99 0.07
N ARG A 49 1.43 -15.67 -1.06
CA ARG A 49 0.39 -15.40 -2.07
C ARG A 49 -1.03 -15.74 -1.61
N LYS A 50 -1.21 -16.61 -0.60
CA LYS A 50 -2.54 -17.02 -0.12
C LYS A 50 -3.21 -15.98 0.80
N HIS A 51 -2.41 -15.23 1.57
CA HIS A 51 -2.95 -14.29 2.57
C HIS A 51 -2.51 -12.83 2.36
N HIS A 52 -1.34 -12.60 1.76
CA HIS A 52 -0.69 -11.29 1.66
C HIS A 52 -0.38 -10.88 0.20
N GLY A 53 -1.10 -11.47 -0.74
CA GLY A 53 -0.85 -11.29 -2.17
C GLY A 53 -2.01 -11.81 -3.01
N GLY A 54 -1.74 -12.02 -4.30
CA GLY A 54 -2.75 -12.41 -5.29
C GLY A 54 -3.19 -11.24 -6.18
N LEU A 55 -4.00 -11.55 -7.19
CA LEU A 55 -4.40 -10.56 -8.21
C LEU A 55 -5.17 -9.38 -7.59
N ASP A 56 -5.98 -9.62 -6.57
CA ASP A 56 -6.73 -8.57 -5.86
C ASP A 56 -5.89 -7.76 -4.86
N LYS A 57 -4.63 -8.14 -4.64
CA LYS A 57 -3.68 -7.46 -3.72
C LYS A 57 -2.33 -7.25 -4.41
N ALA A 58 -2.37 -6.97 -5.72
CA ALA A 58 -1.17 -6.88 -6.55
C ALA A 58 -0.29 -5.69 -6.13
N VAL A 59 -0.90 -4.57 -5.76
CA VAL A 59 -0.21 -3.35 -5.35
C VAL A 59 -0.84 -2.84 -4.04
N TYR A 60 -0.01 -2.43 -3.08
CA TYR A 60 -0.46 -1.73 -1.88
C TYR A 60 -0.11 -0.25 -1.97
N ALA A 61 -1.10 0.64 -1.83
CA ALA A 61 -0.92 2.08 -1.83
C ALA A 61 -1.17 2.70 -0.44
N TYR A 62 -0.37 3.70 -0.11
CA TYR A 62 -0.45 4.45 1.14
C TYR A 62 -0.36 5.96 0.84
N SER A 63 -1.12 6.81 1.55
CA SER A 63 -1.04 8.26 1.35
C SER A 63 0.14 8.87 2.10
N GLN A 64 0.69 9.95 1.57
CA GLN A 64 1.72 10.74 2.23
C GLN A 64 1.16 11.43 3.48
N ASP A 65 -0.04 12.00 3.40
CA ASP A 65 -0.71 12.66 4.53
C ASP A 65 -0.88 11.74 5.74
N ASP A 66 -1.19 10.45 5.52
CA ASP A 66 -1.26 9.47 6.59
C ASP A 66 0.11 9.16 7.19
N ALA A 67 1.14 9.08 6.36
CA ALA A 67 2.50 8.85 6.83
C ALA A 67 3.04 10.06 7.62
N ASP A 68 2.68 11.27 7.25
CA ASP A 68 3.03 12.49 7.98
C ASP A 68 2.34 12.51 9.35
N PHE A 69 1.06 12.15 9.40
CA PHE A 69 0.33 11.94 10.66
C PHE A 69 1.07 10.94 11.56
N TRP A 70 1.41 9.76 11.03
CA TRP A 70 2.13 8.75 11.81
C TRP A 70 3.54 9.20 12.22
N SER A 71 4.19 10.03 11.40
CA SER A 71 5.51 10.56 11.73
C SER A 71 5.45 11.46 12.96
N ALA A 72 4.43 12.33 13.03
CA ALA A 72 4.17 13.15 14.21
C ALA A 72 3.78 12.31 15.44
N GLU A 73 2.88 11.35 15.26
CA GLU A 73 2.35 10.48 16.34
C GLU A 73 3.38 9.51 16.94
N LEU A 74 4.50 9.29 16.25
CA LEU A 74 5.57 8.39 16.66
C LEU A 74 6.89 9.10 16.93
N ASP A 75 6.96 10.41 16.70
CA ASP A 75 8.19 11.20 16.72
C ASP A 75 9.32 10.50 15.93
N ARG A 76 8.96 10.01 14.73
CA ARG A 76 9.84 9.21 13.87
C ARG A 76 9.39 9.29 12.43
N GLU A 77 10.33 9.52 11.53
CA GLU A 77 10.06 9.52 10.09
C GLU A 77 9.46 8.19 9.58
N ILE A 78 8.35 8.29 8.86
CA ILE A 78 7.70 7.19 8.14
C ILE A 78 8.06 7.25 6.66
N VAL A 79 9.28 6.82 6.36
CA VAL A 79 9.83 6.77 5.00
C VAL A 79 8.98 5.87 4.07
N PRO A 80 8.93 6.15 2.75
CA PRO A 80 8.20 5.31 1.81
C PRO A 80 8.71 3.85 1.81
N GLY A 81 7.76 2.92 1.78
CA GLY A 81 7.98 1.48 1.85
C GLY A 81 8.05 0.92 3.27
N LEU A 82 8.16 1.75 4.32
CA LEU A 82 8.25 1.30 5.71
C LEU A 82 7.04 0.47 6.15
N PHE A 83 5.84 0.83 5.67
CA PHE A 83 4.61 0.09 5.98
C PHE A 83 4.38 -1.09 5.02
N GLY A 84 5.33 -1.35 4.13
CA GLY A 84 5.31 -2.40 3.14
C GLY A 84 4.51 -2.04 1.88
N GLU A 85 4.18 -0.77 1.69
CA GLU A 85 3.51 -0.24 0.51
C GLU A 85 4.40 -0.29 -0.73
N ASN A 86 3.76 -0.45 -1.88
CA ASN A 86 4.38 -0.36 -3.19
C ASN A 86 4.30 1.06 -3.75
N LEU A 87 3.22 1.79 -3.47
CA LEU A 87 3.03 3.16 -3.94
C LEU A 87 2.80 4.08 -2.75
N ARG A 88 3.60 5.15 -2.68
CA ARG A 88 3.28 6.30 -1.84
C ARG A 88 2.60 7.33 -2.74
N ILE A 89 1.39 7.75 -2.36
CA ILE A 89 0.57 8.68 -3.12
C ILE A 89 0.49 10.00 -2.38
N GLU A 90 0.70 11.12 -3.08
CA GLU A 90 0.45 12.46 -2.56
C GLU A 90 -0.84 13.04 -3.15
N GLY A 91 -1.50 13.95 -2.43
CA GLY A 91 -2.66 14.69 -2.93
C GLY A 91 -3.95 13.88 -3.09
N TYR A 92 -4.02 12.67 -2.51
CA TYR A 92 -5.23 11.84 -2.48
C TYR A 92 -5.31 10.97 -1.21
N ASP A 93 -6.46 10.99 -0.52
CA ASP A 93 -6.71 10.08 0.60
C ASP A 93 -7.13 8.71 0.07
N VAL A 94 -6.16 7.79 0.05
CA VAL A 94 -6.36 6.42 -0.41
C VAL A 94 -7.31 5.59 0.47
N ASN A 95 -7.70 6.07 1.65
CA ASN A 95 -8.68 5.41 2.53
C ASN A 95 -10.13 5.82 2.21
N ASP A 96 -10.30 6.98 1.57
CA ASP A 96 -11.60 7.46 1.11
C ASP A 96 -11.86 7.07 -0.36
N ALA A 97 -10.86 6.46 -1.00
CA ALA A 97 -10.99 5.71 -2.24
C ALA A 97 -12.17 4.72 -2.19
N ARG A 98 -12.97 4.66 -3.25
CA ARG A 98 -14.10 3.74 -3.36
C ARG A 98 -13.72 2.41 -3.98
N ILE A 99 -14.31 1.32 -3.47
CA ILE A 99 -14.10 -0.02 -4.04
C ILE A 99 -14.57 -0.04 -5.50
N GLY A 100 -13.66 -0.43 -6.40
CA GLY A 100 -13.90 -0.44 -7.84
C GLY A 100 -13.57 0.86 -8.57
N GLU A 101 -13.14 1.92 -7.87
CA GLU A 101 -12.58 3.10 -8.56
C GLU A 101 -11.26 2.72 -9.25
N ARG A 102 -10.95 3.42 -10.34
CA ARG A 102 -9.76 3.13 -11.15
C ARG A 102 -8.81 4.30 -11.19
N TRP A 103 -7.53 4.01 -11.03
CA TRP A 103 -6.47 4.99 -11.14
C TRP A 103 -5.73 4.73 -12.45
N ASN A 104 -5.88 5.66 -13.38
CA ASN A 104 -5.03 5.75 -14.56
C ASN A 104 -3.75 6.47 -14.14
N ILE A 105 -2.60 5.81 -14.32
CA ILE A 105 -1.31 6.35 -13.91
C ILE A 105 -0.36 6.31 -15.09
N GLY A 106 0.25 7.47 -15.37
CA GLY A 106 1.06 7.67 -16.56
C GLY A 106 0.28 7.32 -17.84
N GLU A 107 0.96 6.71 -18.82
CA GLU A 107 0.35 6.49 -20.14
C GLU A 107 -0.56 5.26 -20.23
N ARG A 108 -0.30 4.21 -19.44
CA ARG A 108 -0.88 2.87 -19.70
C ARG A 108 -1.37 2.11 -18.49
N LEU A 109 -0.87 2.41 -17.29
CA LEU A 109 -1.18 1.62 -16.11
C LEU A 109 -2.60 1.97 -15.64
N VAL A 110 -3.42 0.93 -15.42
CA VAL A 110 -4.74 1.09 -14.78
C VAL A 110 -4.81 0.16 -13.59
N LEU A 111 -4.96 0.74 -12.41
CA LEU A 111 -5.16 0.04 -11.15
C LEU A 111 -6.62 0.19 -10.70
N GLU A 112 -7.18 -0.81 -10.03
CA GLU A 112 -8.54 -0.74 -9.47
C GLU A 112 -8.49 -1.05 -7.97
N VAL A 113 -9.15 -0.23 -7.16
CA VAL A 113 -9.21 -0.36 -5.70
C VAL A 113 -10.03 -1.57 -5.31
N THR A 114 -9.47 -2.44 -4.47
CA THR A 114 -10.08 -3.74 -4.14
C THR A 114 -10.53 -3.85 -2.70
N MET A 115 -9.69 -3.46 -1.74
CA MET A 115 -9.96 -3.65 -0.31
C MET A 115 -8.99 -2.87 0.58
N PRO A 116 -9.37 -2.57 1.83
CA PRO A 116 -8.44 -2.03 2.83
C PRO A 116 -7.28 -2.96 3.10
N ARG A 117 -6.16 -2.36 3.49
CA ARG A 117 -5.06 -3.10 4.09
C ARG A 117 -5.45 -3.57 5.51
N GLN A 118 -5.26 -4.85 5.80
CA GLN A 118 -5.43 -5.41 7.15
C GLN A 118 -4.09 -5.43 7.93
N PRO A 119 -3.94 -4.67 9.04
CA PRO A 119 -2.73 -4.70 9.87
C PRO A 119 -2.48 -6.09 10.45
N CYS A 120 -1.22 -6.52 10.49
CA CYS A 120 -0.83 -7.87 10.91
C CYS A 120 0.37 -7.85 11.86
N GLN A 121 0.68 -8.99 12.47
CA GLN A 121 1.78 -9.08 13.45
C GLN A 121 3.17 -8.85 12.84
N THR A 122 3.37 -9.20 11.57
CA THR A 122 4.61 -8.87 10.84
C THR A 122 4.81 -7.36 10.74
N PHE A 123 3.72 -6.59 10.56
CA PHE A 123 3.78 -5.13 10.56
C PHE A 123 4.11 -4.57 11.93
N ALA A 124 3.52 -5.10 13.00
CA ALA A 124 3.89 -4.72 14.37
C ALA A 124 5.37 -4.98 14.67
N ARG A 125 5.90 -6.14 14.26
CA ARG A 125 7.32 -6.46 14.42
C ARG A 125 8.22 -5.53 13.60
N ARG A 126 7.81 -5.17 12.37
CA ARG A 126 8.57 -4.23 11.52
C ARG A 126 8.71 -2.86 12.16
N MET A 127 7.67 -2.36 12.84
CA MET A 127 7.75 -1.09 13.56
C MET A 127 8.77 -1.12 14.70
N GLY A 128 8.91 -2.28 15.35
CA GLY A 128 9.92 -2.55 16.37
C GLY A 128 9.75 -1.70 17.63
N GLY A 129 10.70 -1.86 18.55
CA GLY A 129 10.81 -1.05 19.77
C GLY A 129 9.53 -1.03 20.63
N ALA A 130 9.32 0.10 21.32
CA ALA A 130 8.13 0.32 22.14
C ALA A 130 6.83 0.35 21.31
N SER A 131 6.91 0.77 20.05
CA SER A 131 5.76 0.94 19.15
C SER A 131 5.14 -0.40 18.72
N ALA A 132 5.90 -1.49 18.72
CA ALA A 132 5.40 -2.81 18.29
C ALA A 132 4.22 -3.31 19.14
N ARG A 133 4.22 -3.03 20.46
CA ARG A 133 3.16 -3.50 21.36
C ARG A 133 1.88 -2.71 21.13
N GLY A 134 0.81 -3.41 20.75
CA GLY A 134 -0.49 -2.77 20.49
C GLY A 134 -0.58 -2.05 19.13
N TRP A 135 0.48 -2.09 18.31
CA TRP A 135 0.54 -1.41 17.02
C TRP A 135 -0.65 -1.72 16.12
N VAL A 136 -0.97 -3.01 15.94
CA VAL A 136 -2.08 -3.46 15.10
C VAL A 136 -3.39 -2.81 15.53
N LYS A 137 -3.64 -2.73 16.85
CA LYS A 137 -4.87 -2.14 17.39
C LYS A 137 -4.91 -0.63 17.21
N ARG A 138 -3.80 0.07 17.49
CA ARG A 138 -3.70 1.53 17.29
C ARG A 138 -3.89 1.89 15.83
N PHE A 139 -3.17 1.22 14.93
CA PHE A 139 -3.25 1.46 13.49
C PHE A 139 -4.66 1.20 12.93
N ALA A 140 -5.32 0.12 13.38
CA ALA A 140 -6.71 -0.18 13.02
C ALA A 140 -7.70 0.88 13.55
N ALA A 141 -7.47 1.41 14.75
CA ALA A 141 -8.33 2.42 15.35
C ALA A 141 -8.30 3.75 14.59
N GLU A 142 -7.11 4.17 14.13
CA GLU A 142 -6.95 5.40 13.33
C GLU A 142 -7.52 5.29 11.92
N ARG A 143 -7.69 4.06 11.40
CA ARG A 143 -8.23 3.78 10.05
C ARG A 143 -7.45 4.48 8.92
N ARG A 144 -6.18 4.77 9.13
CA ARG A 144 -5.20 5.25 8.15
C ARG A 144 -4.46 4.06 7.55
N LEU A 145 -5.22 3.22 6.86
CA LEU A 145 -4.87 1.84 6.54
C LEU A 145 -4.06 1.74 5.24
N GLY A 146 -4.36 2.61 4.28
CA GLY A 146 -4.04 2.39 2.88
C GLY A 146 -4.94 1.35 2.22
N THR A 147 -4.72 1.15 0.93
CA THR A 147 -5.60 0.33 0.09
C THR A 147 -4.84 -0.63 -0.81
N TYR A 148 -5.41 -1.81 -1.02
CA TYR A 148 -4.94 -2.74 -2.04
C TYR A 148 -5.59 -2.45 -3.38
N LEU A 149 -4.82 -2.72 -4.43
CA LEU A 149 -5.20 -2.51 -5.81
C LEU A 149 -4.91 -3.78 -6.62
N LYS A 150 -5.78 -4.08 -7.58
CA LYS A 150 -5.49 -5.02 -8.67
C LYS A 150 -5.06 -4.29 -9.93
N VAL A 151 -4.35 -4.99 -10.80
CA VAL A 151 -3.92 -4.45 -12.10
C VAL A 151 -4.97 -4.79 -13.16
N VAL A 152 -5.70 -3.78 -13.63
CA VAL A 152 -6.66 -3.92 -14.73
C VAL A 152 -5.95 -3.88 -16.08
N ARG A 153 -4.95 -3.00 -16.21
CA ARG A 153 -4.08 -2.91 -17.38
C ARG A 153 -2.65 -2.68 -16.93
N SER A 154 -1.74 -3.53 -17.35
CA SER A 154 -0.31 -3.39 -17.04
C SER A 154 0.32 -2.19 -17.77
N GLY A 155 1.31 -1.58 -17.12
CA GLY A 155 1.99 -0.40 -17.62
C GLY A 155 3.32 -0.18 -16.92
N ALA A 156 4.02 0.87 -17.34
CA ALA A 156 5.19 1.37 -16.65
C ALA A 156 4.80 2.63 -15.87
N ILE A 157 5.53 2.91 -14.79
CA ILE A 157 5.27 4.01 -13.87
C ILE A 157 6.59 4.61 -13.40
N SER A 158 6.60 5.92 -13.19
CA SER A 158 7.71 6.69 -12.61
C SER A 158 7.22 7.55 -11.45
N VAL A 159 8.16 7.98 -10.60
CA VAL A 159 7.88 9.03 -9.61
C VAL A 159 7.44 10.31 -10.32
N GLY A 160 6.41 10.95 -9.80
CA GLY A 160 5.80 12.16 -10.37
C GLY A 160 4.69 11.88 -11.38
N ASP A 161 4.45 10.62 -11.77
CA ASP A 161 3.30 10.30 -12.62
C ASP A 161 1.99 10.70 -11.93
N GLU A 162 1.13 11.39 -12.66
CA GLU A 162 -0.17 11.83 -12.16
C GLU A 162 -1.17 10.68 -12.09
N LEU A 163 -2.08 10.77 -11.12
CA LEU A 163 -3.22 9.87 -10.98
C LEU A 163 -4.48 10.57 -11.52
N ASP A 164 -5.01 10.04 -12.62
CA ASP A 164 -6.37 10.33 -13.07
C ASP A 164 -7.33 9.29 -12.48
N ILE A 165 -8.22 9.76 -11.59
CA ILE A 165 -9.09 8.92 -10.78
C ILE A 165 -10.46 8.84 -11.46
N LEU A 166 -10.74 7.67 -12.02
CA LEU A 166 -12.04 7.33 -12.58
C LEU A 166 -12.95 6.78 -11.47
N PRO A 167 -14.20 7.26 -11.38
CA PRO A 167 -15.10 6.92 -10.30
C PRO A 167 -15.46 5.43 -10.30
N ALA A 168 -15.67 4.91 -9.09
CA ALA A 168 -16.29 3.60 -8.87
C ALA A 168 -17.76 3.58 -9.33
N PRO A 169 -18.38 2.39 -9.44
CA PRO A 169 -19.84 2.28 -9.54
C PRO A 169 -20.57 3.08 -8.45
N GLU A 170 -21.75 3.60 -8.79
CA GLU A 170 -22.56 4.36 -7.85
C GLU A 170 -22.88 3.52 -6.60
N GLY A 171 -22.75 4.14 -5.43
CA GLY A 171 -22.99 3.48 -4.14
C GLY A 171 -21.87 2.56 -3.64
N SER A 172 -20.75 2.42 -4.38
CA SER A 172 -19.58 1.68 -3.88
C SER A 172 -19.07 2.28 -2.56
N PRO A 173 -18.86 1.47 -1.51
CA PRO A 173 -18.32 1.95 -0.25
C PRO A 173 -16.85 2.39 -0.40
N THR A 174 -16.41 3.24 0.51
CA THR A 174 -15.00 3.58 0.67
C THR A 174 -14.22 2.45 1.32
N VAL A 175 -12.90 2.47 1.15
CA VAL A 175 -11.97 1.57 1.84
C VAL A 175 -12.16 1.63 3.36
N ARG A 176 -12.32 2.84 3.91
CA ARG A 176 -12.59 3.08 5.33
C ARG A 176 -13.92 2.49 5.81
N GLU A 177 -14.96 2.58 4.99
CA GLU A 177 -16.28 1.98 5.29
C GLU A 177 -16.22 0.46 5.29
N ILE A 178 -15.57 -0.16 4.30
CA ILE A 178 -15.38 -1.62 4.26
C ILE A 178 -14.66 -2.11 5.50
N PHE A 179 -13.59 -1.44 5.92
CA PHE A 179 -12.84 -1.86 7.11
C PHE A 179 -13.65 -1.76 8.40
N ARG A 180 -14.58 -0.80 8.50
CA ARG A 180 -15.45 -0.68 9.68
C ARG A 180 -16.44 -1.86 9.80
N MET A 181 -16.77 -2.50 8.69
CA MET A 181 -17.73 -3.61 8.63
C MET A 181 -17.07 -4.99 8.84
N SER A 182 -15.74 -5.06 8.88
CA SER A 182 -14.95 -6.31 8.99
C SER A 182 -14.61 -6.71 10.42
#